data_AF-A0A7S0GU04-F1
#
_entry.id   AF-A0A7S0GU04-F1
#
_cell.length_a   1.000
_cell.length_b   1.000
_cell.length_c   1.000
_cell.angle_alpha   90.00
_cell.angle_beta   90.00
_cell.angle_gamma   90.00
#
_symmetry.space_group_name_H-M   'P 1'
#
loop_
_entity.id
_entity.type
_entity.pdbx_description
1 polymer ?
#
loop_
_entity_poly.entity_id
_entity_poly.type
_entity_poly.pdbx_seq_one_letter_code
_entity_poly.pdbx_strand_id
1 'polypeptide(L)'
;GVPGAAARRNARRRGRSAMDDKLLSYGDCLLRVRDVALLTGPLWLNDAVMSFFFEYLRSEGAQPDEPHADRVVLVDASLSFLVANISPDEARAVLAPLGLSRAHMALFLVNDNDDFSVACGGSHWSLLAYLRDENAFAHFDSAGGRNDAAAARLAKTLADALMDEKKKSPAVTFASGRSGAP
;
A
#
# COMPACT_ATOMS: atom_id res chain seq x y z
N GLY A 1 40.36 30.92 -15.88
CA GLY A 1 39.34 30.93 -14.82
C GLY A 1 38.29 29.89 -15.15
N VAL A 2 38.11 28.90 -14.28
CA VAL A 2 37.13 27.82 -14.49
C VAL A 2 35.71 28.38 -14.30
N PRO A 3 34.79 28.24 -15.27
CA PRO A 3 33.42 28.74 -15.11
C PRO A 3 32.75 28.06 -13.91
N GLY A 4 32.30 28.90 -12.97
CA GLY A 4 31.92 28.50 -11.63
C GLY A 4 30.73 27.54 -11.55
N ALA A 5 30.72 26.76 -10.47
CA ALA A 5 29.70 25.78 -10.11
C ALA A 5 28.24 26.31 -10.16
N ALA A 6 28.03 27.63 -10.15
CA ALA A 6 26.73 28.28 -10.33
C ALA A 6 26.14 28.09 -11.74
N ALA A 7 26.97 28.13 -12.80
CA ALA A 7 26.53 27.90 -14.18
C ALA A 7 26.10 26.43 -14.40
N ARG A 8 26.80 25.49 -13.75
CA ARG A 8 26.44 24.05 -13.73
C ARG A 8 25.17 23.77 -12.94
N ARG A 9 24.90 24.52 -11.86
CA ARG A 9 23.66 24.43 -11.08
C ARG A 9 22.45 24.95 -11.86
N ASN A 10 22.61 26.04 -12.61
CA ASN A 10 21.55 26.60 -13.46
C ASN A 10 21.28 25.78 -14.73
N ALA A 11 22.29 25.12 -15.31
CA ALA A 11 22.11 24.23 -16.45
C ALA A 11 21.32 22.95 -16.08
N ARG A 12 21.52 22.39 -14.88
CA ARG A 12 20.77 21.22 -14.39
C ARG A 12 19.27 21.48 -14.16
N ARG A 13 18.86 22.73 -13.92
CA ARG A 13 17.45 23.12 -13.74
C ARG A 13 16.67 23.28 -15.04
N ARG A 14 17.34 23.38 -16.19
CA ARG A 14 16.70 23.70 -17.49
C ARG A 14 16.06 22.52 -18.23
N GLY A 15 16.09 21.31 -17.65
CA GLY A 15 15.51 20.12 -18.28
C GLY A 15 14.65 19.26 -17.34
N ARG A 16 14.35 19.74 -16.13
CA ARG A 16 13.60 18.98 -15.12
C ARG A 16 12.24 19.65 -14.96
N SER A 17 11.16 18.91 -15.20
CA SER A 17 9.80 19.42 -15.05
C SER A 17 9.56 19.85 -13.61
N ALA A 18 8.90 20.99 -13.40
CA ALA A 18 8.46 21.41 -12.05
C ALA A 18 7.58 20.35 -11.38
N MET A 19 6.95 19.48 -12.17
CA MET A 19 6.16 18.34 -11.72
C MET A 19 7.00 17.28 -10.98
N ASP A 20 8.32 17.23 -11.22
CA ASP A 20 9.25 16.27 -10.61
C ASP A 20 9.99 16.84 -9.39
N ASP A 21 9.65 18.06 -8.99
CA ASP A 21 10.19 18.69 -7.79
C ASP A 21 9.61 18.01 -6.54
N LYS A 22 10.48 17.80 -5.56
CA LYS A 22 10.10 17.30 -4.24
C LYS A 22 9.17 18.31 -3.58
N LEU A 23 7.98 17.87 -3.18
CA LEU A 23 7.00 18.68 -2.49
C LEU A 23 6.97 18.34 -0.99
N LEU A 24 6.91 17.06 -0.65
CA LEU A 24 6.86 16.58 0.74
C LEU A 24 7.77 15.36 0.93
N SER A 25 8.40 15.28 2.09
CA SER A 25 9.09 14.09 2.58
C SER A 25 8.59 13.85 4.00
N TYR A 26 7.91 12.73 4.20
CA TYR A 26 7.21 12.42 5.44
C TYR A 26 7.40 10.93 5.72
N GLY A 27 8.03 10.59 6.83
CA GLY A 27 8.45 9.22 7.11
C GLY A 27 9.26 8.64 5.94
N ASP A 28 8.85 7.45 5.48
CA ASP A 28 9.44 6.76 4.33
C ASP A 28 8.89 7.23 2.96
N CYS A 29 7.97 8.18 2.94
CA CYS A 29 7.31 8.66 1.72
C CYS A 29 7.93 9.95 1.18
N LEU A 30 8.08 10.01 -0.15
CA LEU A 30 8.50 11.20 -0.90
C LEU A 30 7.44 11.53 -1.95
N LEU A 31 6.70 12.62 -1.74
CA LEU A 31 5.75 13.14 -2.71
C LEU A 31 6.40 14.25 -3.56
N ARG A 32 6.19 14.16 -4.87
CA ARG A 32 6.49 15.22 -5.83
C ARG A 32 5.22 16.00 -6.16
N VAL A 33 5.39 17.14 -6.81
CA VAL A 33 4.27 17.98 -7.28
C VAL A 33 3.28 17.17 -8.12
N ARG A 34 3.77 16.29 -9.01
CA ARG A 34 2.91 15.42 -9.82
C ARG A 34 2.04 14.46 -9.02
N ASP A 35 2.53 13.97 -7.88
CA ASP A 35 1.82 12.97 -7.08
C ASP A 35 0.63 13.65 -6.38
N VAL A 36 0.86 14.84 -5.81
CA VAL A 36 -0.19 15.62 -5.15
C VAL A 36 -1.19 16.22 -6.14
N ALA A 37 -0.76 16.53 -7.37
CA ALA A 37 -1.68 16.98 -8.42
C ALA A 37 -2.77 15.95 -8.76
N LEU A 38 -2.55 14.65 -8.50
CA LEU A 38 -3.56 13.60 -8.67
C LEU A 38 -4.76 13.77 -7.72
N LEU A 39 -4.58 14.47 -6.60
CA LEU A 39 -5.67 14.74 -5.65
C LEU A 39 -6.65 15.80 -6.16
N THR A 40 -6.29 16.52 -7.23
CA THR A 40 -7.15 17.54 -7.83
C THR A 40 -7.77 17.02 -9.12
N GLY A 41 -9.04 16.62 -9.06
CA GLY A 41 -9.83 16.19 -10.23
C GLY A 41 -10.10 14.68 -10.27
N PRO A 42 -10.67 14.17 -11.38
CA PRO A 42 -11.05 12.76 -11.55
C PRO A 42 -9.84 11.91 -11.99
N LEU A 43 -8.73 12.02 -11.28
CA LEU A 43 -7.48 11.33 -11.59
C LEU A 43 -7.29 10.12 -10.68
N TRP A 44 -6.65 9.08 -11.19
CA TRP A 44 -6.30 7.91 -10.40
C TRP A 44 -5.13 8.23 -9.46
N LEU A 45 -5.26 7.79 -8.21
CA LEU A 45 -4.18 7.87 -7.23
C LEU A 45 -3.10 6.86 -7.56
N ASN A 46 -1.84 7.23 -7.35
CA ASN A 46 -0.70 6.35 -7.53
C ASN A 46 -0.20 5.80 -6.19
N ASP A 47 0.77 4.88 -6.27
CA ASP A 47 1.39 4.24 -5.11
C ASP A 47 1.94 5.25 -4.10
N ALA A 48 2.51 6.36 -4.57
CA ALA A 48 3.10 7.36 -3.69
C ALA A 48 2.05 8.02 -2.78
N VAL A 49 0.89 8.38 -3.34
CA VAL A 49 -0.21 8.97 -2.58
C VAL A 49 -0.83 7.93 -1.64
N MET A 50 -1.05 6.71 -2.11
CA MET A 50 -1.66 5.64 -1.30
C MET A 50 -0.77 5.25 -0.12
N SER A 51 0.54 5.04 -0.36
CA SER A 51 1.51 4.73 0.69
C SER A 51 1.71 5.90 1.65
N PHE A 52 1.71 7.15 1.17
CA PHE A 52 1.75 8.33 2.03
C PHE A 52 0.56 8.35 3.00
N PHE A 53 -0.65 8.02 2.55
CA PHE A 53 -1.80 8.01 3.43
C PHE A 53 -1.65 6.97 4.55
N PHE A 54 -1.12 5.78 4.25
CA PHE A 54 -0.81 4.78 5.27
C PHE A 54 0.27 5.24 6.25
N GLU A 55 1.33 5.87 5.76
CA GLU A 55 2.40 6.41 6.61
C GLU A 55 1.90 7.56 7.51
N TYR A 56 1.01 8.40 6.98
CA TYR A 56 0.33 9.45 7.72
C TYR A 56 -0.56 8.87 8.84
N LEU A 57 -1.40 7.88 8.52
CA LEU A 57 -2.24 7.21 9.50
C LEU A 57 -1.41 6.52 10.59
N ARG A 58 -0.29 5.88 10.23
CA ARG A 58 0.63 5.26 11.19
C ARG A 58 1.21 6.29 12.16
N SER A 59 1.66 7.43 11.62
CA SER A 59 2.34 8.47 12.38
C SER A 59 1.38 9.26 13.28
N GLU A 60 0.20 9.62 12.78
CA GLU A 60 -0.79 10.38 13.56
C GLU A 60 -1.63 9.49 14.49
N GLY A 61 -1.82 8.21 14.13
CA GLY A 61 -2.52 7.21 14.94
C GLY A 61 -1.71 6.69 16.13
N ALA A 62 -0.41 6.97 16.17
CA ALA A 62 0.46 6.68 17.31
C ALA A 62 0.31 7.75 18.40
N GLN A 63 -0.82 7.74 19.12
CA GLN A 63 -0.95 8.57 20.30
C GLN A 63 -0.02 8.05 21.43
N PRO A 64 0.69 8.93 22.16
CA PRO A 64 1.64 8.52 23.19
C PRO A 64 1.01 7.66 24.31
N ASP A 65 -0.27 7.89 24.57
CA ASP A 65 -1.01 7.31 25.69
C ASP A 65 -1.92 6.14 25.27
N GLU A 66 -1.99 5.84 23.97
CA GLU A 66 -2.80 4.74 23.42
C GLU A 66 -1.95 3.87 22.48
N PRO A 67 -1.61 2.63 22.87
CA PRO A 67 -0.76 1.74 22.08
C PRO A 67 -1.48 1.11 20.88
N HIS A 68 -2.50 1.76 20.29
CA HIS A 68 -3.22 1.26 19.12
C HIS A 68 -2.29 1.08 17.90
N ALA A 69 -1.18 1.83 17.85
CA ALA A 69 -0.15 1.67 16.81
C ALA A 69 0.46 0.26 16.75
N ASP A 70 0.54 -0.45 17.89
CA ASP A 70 1.03 -1.84 17.92
C ASP A 70 -0.05 -2.86 17.50
N ARG A 71 -1.31 -2.43 17.30
CA ARG A 71 -2.45 -3.31 16.99
C ARG A 71 -2.71 -3.44 15.50
N VAL A 72 -2.37 -2.43 14.70
CA VAL A 72 -2.67 -2.39 13.26
C VAL A 72 -1.40 -2.11 12.46
N VAL A 73 -0.99 -3.07 11.63
CA VAL A 73 0.11 -2.89 10.69
C VAL A 73 -0.45 -2.39 9.36
N LEU A 74 0.03 -1.23 8.91
CA LEU A 74 -0.30 -0.68 7.60
C LEU A 74 0.82 -1.03 6.63
N VAL A 75 0.52 -1.77 5.57
CA VAL A 75 1.49 -2.23 4.57
C VAL A 75 1.35 -1.38 3.31
N ASP A 76 2.45 -0.75 2.90
CA ASP A 76 2.46 0.16 1.75
C ASP A 76 2.12 -0.57 0.43
N ALA A 77 1.82 0.22 -0.61
CA ALA A 77 1.38 -0.32 -1.89
C ALA A 77 2.45 -1.19 -2.57
N SER A 78 3.71 -0.79 -2.48
CA SER A 78 4.81 -1.50 -3.13
C SER A 78 5.08 -2.85 -2.45
N LEU A 79 5.07 -2.89 -1.12
CA LEU A 79 5.23 -4.14 -0.38
C LEU A 79 4.01 -5.06 -0.54
N SER A 80 2.79 -4.51 -0.57
CA SER A 80 1.58 -5.29 -0.84
C SER A 80 1.63 -5.94 -2.23
N PHE A 81 2.04 -5.18 -3.25
CA PHE A 81 2.23 -5.69 -4.60
C PHE A 81 3.35 -6.75 -4.68
N LEU A 82 4.48 -6.52 -4.00
CA LEU A 82 5.56 -7.49 -3.93
C LEU A 82 5.07 -8.82 -3.34
N VAL A 83 4.41 -8.78 -2.16
CA VAL A 83 3.91 -9.98 -1.47
C VAL A 83 2.88 -10.73 -2.31
N ALA A 84 2.04 -10.04 -3.07
CA ALA A 84 1.05 -10.69 -3.92
C ALA A 84 1.67 -11.57 -5.02
N ASN A 85 2.97 -11.39 -5.32
CA ASN A 85 3.59 -11.98 -6.50
C ASN A 85 4.94 -12.69 -6.24
N ILE A 86 5.31 -12.91 -4.98
CA ILE A 86 6.49 -13.73 -4.58
C ILE A 86 6.05 -15.03 -3.93
N SER A 87 7.00 -15.92 -3.64
CA SER A 87 6.70 -17.15 -2.91
C SER A 87 6.28 -16.88 -1.45
N PRO A 88 5.49 -17.77 -0.81
CA PRO A 88 5.13 -17.61 0.60
C PRO A 88 6.33 -17.51 1.56
N ASP A 89 7.44 -18.19 1.26
CA ASP A 89 8.65 -18.14 2.09
C ASP A 89 9.35 -16.78 1.99
N GLU A 90 9.45 -16.22 0.77
CA GLU A 90 9.95 -14.86 0.56
C GLU A 90 9.02 -13.83 1.19
N ALA A 91 7.70 -14.00 1.04
CA ALA A 91 6.69 -13.17 1.69
C ALA A 91 6.87 -13.15 3.21
N ARG A 92 7.07 -14.32 3.83
CA ARG A 92 7.35 -14.42 5.27
C ARG A 92 8.61 -13.65 5.65
N ALA A 93 9.67 -13.73 4.86
CA ALA A 93 10.93 -13.04 5.12
C ALA A 93 10.80 -11.51 5.02
N VAL A 94 10.11 -10.98 4.00
CA VAL A 94 9.93 -9.53 3.83
C VAL A 94 8.95 -8.93 4.83
N LEU A 95 7.98 -9.72 5.32
CA LEU A 95 7.00 -9.28 6.30
C LEU A 95 7.49 -9.40 7.77
N ALA A 96 8.49 -10.23 8.04
CA ALA A 96 9.01 -10.45 9.39
C ALA A 96 9.40 -9.16 10.15
N PRO A 97 10.05 -8.16 9.51
CA PRO A 97 10.42 -6.91 10.19
C PRO A 97 9.22 -6.04 10.60
N LEU A 98 8.03 -6.24 10.01
CA LEU A 98 6.86 -5.42 10.28
C LEU A 98 6.16 -5.76 11.61
N GLY A 99 6.65 -6.77 12.35
CA GLY A 99 6.08 -7.13 13.65
C GLY A 99 4.65 -7.66 13.57
N LEU A 100 4.23 -8.20 12.42
CA LEU A 100 2.87 -8.72 12.22
C LEU A 100 2.42 -9.69 13.31
N SER A 101 3.33 -10.47 13.88
CA SER A 101 3.06 -11.43 14.97
C SER A 101 2.48 -10.79 16.23
N ARG A 102 2.75 -9.51 16.46
CA ARG A 102 2.26 -8.74 17.62
C ARG A 102 0.98 -7.95 17.33
N ALA A 103 0.62 -7.81 16.05
CA ALA A 103 -0.51 -7.01 15.61
C ALA A 103 -1.80 -7.84 15.54
N HIS A 104 -2.92 -7.23 15.91
CA HIS A 104 -4.27 -7.81 15.78
C HIS A 104 -4.75 -7.80 14.33
N MET A 105 -4.30 -6.79 13.56
CA MET A 105 -4.74 -6.58 12.19
C MET A 105 -3.58 -6.12 11.32
N ALA A 106 -3.62 -6.50 10.05
CA ALA A 106 -2.77 -5.91 9.02
C ALA A 106 -3.61 -5.48 7.82
N LEU A 107 -3.35 -4.27 7.32
CA LEU A 107 -4.05 -3.69 6.19
C LEU A 107 -3.09 -3.60 5.01
N PHE A 108 -3.54 -4.08 3.85
CA PHE A 108 -2.78 -4.13 2.62
C PHE A 108 -3.52 -3.40 1.50
N LEU A 109 -2.78 -2.58 0.76
CA LEU A 109 -3.28 -1.90 -0.42
C LEU A 109 -3.25 -2.86 -1.61
N VAL A 110 -4.42 -3.13 -2.20
CA VAL A 110 -4.56 -4.04 -3.33
C VAL A 110 -4.77 -3.23 -4.60
N ASN A 111 -3.95 -3.51 -5.61
CA ASN A 111 -4.03 -2.97 -6.95
C ASN A 111 -4.25 -4.12 -7.94
N ASP A 112 -5.04 -3.90 -8.99
CA ASP A 112 -5.32 -4.89 -10.04
C ASP A 112 -4.21 -5.03 -11.09
N ASN A 113 -3.09 -4.33 -10.96
CA ASN A 113 -1.95 -4.48 -11.84
C ASN A 113 -1.50 -5.96 -11.88
N ASP A 114 -1.49 -6.53 -13.07
CA ASP A 114 -1.04 -7.90 -13.35
C ASP A 114 0.33 -7.93 -14.04
N ASP A 115 0.87 -6.76 -14.42
CA ASP A 115 2.15 -6.64 -15.12
C ASP A 115 3.22 -5.92 -14.28
N PHE A 116 4.22 -6.68 -13.86
CA PHE A 116 5.41 -6.19 -13.15
C PHE A 116 6.27 -5.21 -13.95
N SER A 117 6.21 -5.26 -15.28
CA SER A 117 7.01 -4.42 -16.17
C SER A 117 6.40 -3.03 -16.35
N VAL A 118 5.13 -2.86 -16.00
CA VAL A 118 4.40 -1.61 -16.15
C VAL A 118 4.35 -0.88 -14.80
N ALA A 119 5.23 0.11 -14.65
CA ALA A 119 5.15 1.06 -13.55
C ALA A 119 3.84 1.88 -13.65
N CYS A 120 3.19 2.12 -12.51
CA CYS A 120 1.86 2.76 -12.46
C CYS A 120 0.78 1.99 -13.25
N GLY A 121 0.94 0.68 -13.39
CA GLY A 121 -0.11 -0.20 -13.91
C GLY A 121 -1.27 -0.35 -12.94
N GLY A 122 -2.32 -1.05 -13.40
CA GLY A 122 -3.57 -1.17 -12.67
C GLY A 122 -4.50 0.03 -12.84
N SER A 123 -5.78 -0.23 -12.62
CA SER A 123 -6.90 0.66 -12.85
C SER A 123 -7.80 0.81 -11.64
N HIS A 124 -7.54 0.09 -10.54
CA HIS A 124 -8.41 0.10 -9.37
C HIS A 124 -7.69 -0.24 -8.07
N TRP A 125 -8.03 0.50 -7.00
CA TRP A 125 -7.53 0.26 -5.65
C TRP A 125 -8.63 -0.36 -4.78
N SER A 126 -8.24 -1.30 -3.95
CA SER A 126 -9.07 -1.87 -2.89
C SER A 126 -8.24 -2.15 -1.65
N LEU A 127 -8.88 -2.53 -0.54
CA LEU A 127 -8.20 -2.80 0.74
C LEU A 127 -8.41 -4.24 1.16
N LEU A 128 -7.33 -4.93 1.52
CA LEU A 128 -7.39 -6.26 2.14
C LEU A 128 -6.95 -6.16 3.60
N ALA A 129 -7.80 -6.62 4.52
CA ALA A 129 -7.49 -6.72 5.94
C ALA A 129 -7.25 -8.18 6.31
N TYR A 130 -6.12 -8.45 6.99
CA TYR A 130 -5.89 -9.69 7.72
C TYR A 130 -6.26 -9.48 9.18
N LEU A 131 -7.21 -10.27 9.68
CA LEU A 131 -7.68 -10.26 11.06
C LEU A 131 -7.03 -11.44 11.78
N ARG A 132 -5.98 -11.18 12.58
CA ARG A 132 -5.17 -12.24 13.19
C ARG A 132 -5.99 -13.09 14.16
N ASP A 133 -6.79 -12.46 15.01
CA ASP A 133 -7.55 -13.15 16.05
C ASP A 133 -8.60 -14.12 15.47
N GLU A 134 -9.16 -13.74 14.31
CA GLU A 134 -10.12 -14.53 13.56
C GLU A 134 -9.44 -15.50 12.57
N ASN A 135 -8.14 -15.33 12.33
CA ASN A 135 -7.38 -16.01 11.28
C ASN A 135 -8.12 -15.95 9.93
N ALA A 136 -8.58 -14.75 9.56
CA ALA A 136 -9.45 -14.52 8.42
C ALA A 136 -9.04 -13.28 7.62
N PHE A 137 -9.55 -13.17 6.39
CA PHE A 137 -9.38 -11.99 5.56
C PHE A 137 -10.72 -11.30 5.29
N ALA A 138 -10.69 -9.98 5.26
CA ALA A 138 -11.81 -9.15 4.80
C ALA A 138 -11.34 -8.25 3.66
N HIS A 139 -12.03 -8.32 2.52
CA HIS A 139 -11.73 -7.50 1.35
C HIS A 139 -12.79 -6.41 1.17
N PHE A 140 -12.33 -5.17 1.03
CA PHE A 140 -13.16 -3.99 0.86
C PHE A 140 -12.89 -3.39 -0.52
N ASP A 141 -13.90 -3.46 -1.38
CA ASP A 141 -13.82 -3.00 -2.76
C ASP A 141 -14.97 -2.03 -3.07
N SER A 142 -14.61 -0.79 -3.43
CA SER A 142 -15.58 0.26 -3.79
C SER A 142 -16.20 0.10 -5.18
N ALA A 143 -15.68 -0.82 -6.01
CA ALA A 143 -16.14 -1.05 -7.39
C ALA A 143 -16.75 -2.45 -7.59
N GLY A 144 -17.34 -3.03 -6.53
CA GLY A 144 -18.19 -4.22 -6.65
C GLY A 144 -17.43 -5.50 -7.02
N GLY A 145 -16.23 -5.67 -6.47
CA GLY A 145 -15.42 -6.90 -6.61
C GLY A 145 -14.48 -6.92 -7.81
N ARG A 146 -14.22 -5.76 -8.43
CA ARG A 146 -13.24 -5.63 -9.53
C ARG A 146 -11.85 -6.15 -9.12
N ASN A 147 -11.46 -5.98 -7.86
CA ASN A 147 -10.18 -6.43 -7.33
C ASN A 147 -10.25 -7.80 -6.64
N ASP A 148 -11.36 -8.55 -6.72
CA ASP A 148 -11.50 -9.83 -6.01
C ASP A 148 -10.37 -10.81 -6.38
N ALA A 149 -10.00 -10.89 -7.66
CA ALA A 149 -8.92 -11.75 -8.12
C ALA A 149 -7.55 -11.31 -7.57
N ALA A 150 -7.27 -10.00 -7.54
CA ALA A 150 -6.03 -9.46 -6.99
C ALA A 150 -5.95 -9.66 -5.47
N ALA A 151 -7.06 -9.41 -4.77
CA ALA A 151 -7.18 -9.63 -3.34
C ALA A 151 -7.05 -11.11 -2.98
N ALA A 152 -7.65 -12.02 -3.74
CA ALA A 152 -7.53 -13.45 -3.53
C ALA A 152 -6.10 -13.96 -3.75
N ARG A 153 -5.37 -13.44 -4.74
CA ARG A 153 -3.94 -13.76 -4.94
C ARG A 153 -3.11 -13.35 -3.73
N LEU A 154 -3.26 -12.10 -3.28
CA LEU A 154 -2.54 -11.60 -2.10
C LEU A 154 -2.92 -12.39 -0.84
N ALA A 155 -4.22 -12.61 -0.61
CA ALA A 155 -4.72 -13.37 0.54
C ALA A 155 -4.19 -14.80 0.57
N LYS A 156 -4.06 -15.46 -0.60
CA LYS A 156 -3.49 -16.81 -0.69
C LYS A 156 -2.03 -16.82 -0.24
N THR A 157 -1.19 -15.92 -0.77
CA THR A 157 0.23 -15.84 -0.38
C THR A 157 0.37 -15.50 1.10
N LEU A 158 -0.44 -14.57 1.60
CA LEU A 158 -0.48 -14.21 3.02
C LEU A 158 -0.95 -15.37 3.91
N ALA A 159 -1.93 -16.16 3.46
CA ALA A 159 -2.40 -17.32 4.20
C ALA A 159 -1.27 -18.32 4.43
N ASP A 160 -0.55 -18.66 3.37
CA ASP A 160 0.59 -19.59 3.44
C ASP A 160 1.78 -19.00 4.21
N ALA A 161 1.96 -17.68 4.17
CA ALA A 161 3.04 -16.99 4.89
C ALA A 161 2.74 -16.73 6.38
N LEU A 162 1.49 -16.57 6.78
CA LEU A 162 1.13 -16.01 8.10
C LEU A 162 0.18 -16.86 8.93
N MET A 163 -0.67 -17.69 8.32
CA MET A 163 -1.70 -18.43 9.06
C MET A 163 -1.15 -19.71 9.67
N ASP A 164 -1.71 -20.09 10.82
CA ASP A 164 -1.39 -21.36 11.46
C ASP A 164 -1.94 -22.54 10.64
N GLU A 165 -1.07 -23.51 10.34
CA GLU A 165 -1.42 -24.75 9.61
C GLU A 165 -2.61 -25.51 10.22
N LYS A 166 -2.84 -25.38 11.54
CA LYS A 166 -3.93 -26.05 12.27
C LYS A 166 -5.28 -25.35 12.14
N LYS A 167 -5.35 -24.14 11.58
CA LYS A 167 -6.56 -23.33 11.39
C LYS A 167 -6.75 -22.89 9.93
N LYS A 168 -6.23 -23.65 8.95
CA LYS A 168 -6.38 -23.35 7.52
C LYS A 168 -7.83 -23.55 7.07
N SER A 169 -8.63 -22.51 7.24
CA SER A 169 -9.85 -22.28 6.49
C SER A 169 -9.84 -20.80 6.10
N PRO A 170 -9.05 -20.42 5.06
CA PRO A 170 -8.95 -19.03 4.65
C PRO A 170 -10.28 -18.60 4.04
N ALA A 171 -11.22 -18.18 4.89
CA ALA A 171 -12.41 -17.48 4.44
C ALA A 171 -11.98 -16.05 4.13
N VAL A 172 -11.91 -15.73 2.85
CA VAL A 172 -11.89 -14.32 2.42
C VAL A 172 -13.35 -13.90 2.37
N THR A 173 -13.72 -13.02 3.30
CA THR A 173 -15.05 -12.40 3.28
C THR A 173 -14.96 -11.18 2.38
N PHE A 174 -15.67 -11.24 1.25
CA PHE A 174 -15.82 -10.10 0.36
C PHE A 174 -16.94 -9.23 0.91
N ALA A 175 -16.58 -8.04 1.40
CA ALA A 175 -17.56 -7.06 1.83
C ALA A 175 -18.25 -6.50 0.57
N SER A 176 -19.35 -7.14 0.15
CA SER A 176 -20.11 -6.61 -0.98
C SER A 176 -20.75 -5.29 -0.57
N GLY A 177 -20.38 -4.20 -1.23
CA GLY A 177 -21.07 -2.93 -1.16
C GLY A 177 -22.47 -3.03 -1.78
N ARG A 178 -23.38 -3.80 -1.16
CA ARG A 178 -24.81 -3.62 -1.40
C ARG A 178 -25.26 -2.51 -0.47
N SER A 179 -25.22 -1.26 -0.95
CA SER A 179 -26.14 -0.27 -0.41
C SER A 179 -27.55 -0.73 -0.81
N GLY A 180 -28.19 -1.49 0.06
CA GLY A 180 -29.64 -1.54 0.09
C GLY A 180 -30.12 -0.15 0.46
N ALA A 181 -30.44 0.67 -0.53
CA ALA A 181 -31.38 1.75 -0.32
C ALA A 181 -32.80 1.13 -0.42
N PRO A 182 -33.70 1.43 0.53
CA PRO A 182 -35.10 1.04 0.45
C PRO A 182 -35.82 1.69 -0.74
#